data_AF-A0A819DZ27-F1
#
_entry.id   AF-A0A819DZ27-F1
#
_cell.length_a   1.000
_cell.length_b   1.000
_cell.length_c   1.000
_cell.angle_alpha   90.00
_cell.angle_beta   90.00
_cell.angle_gamma   90.00
#
_symmetry.space_group_name_H-M   'P 1'
#
loop_
_entity.id
_entity.type
_entity.pdbx_description
1 polymer ?
#
loop_
_entity_poly.entity_id
_entity_poly.type
_entity_poly.pdbx_seq_one_letter_code
_entity_poly.pdbx_strand_id
1 'polypeptide(L)'
;MSSTSFQRQSLSDTQLEGLINERARFKQRSHDTHTQTHQPQLESSSSINSSLTTIAREFPPQIDVVLLGDSMLERFKTTGKDTQIGQLQYPRVFNAGVGGDKIENVLYRIRLGLLSMLKAKNPKLVVIQIGTNNLQPKRSLHGLDLDNYRLLLQASLRFLPAQTQILVTGLFKRKDVDEQCVLQSNMDIKQIVNTINTQETNRQTEENYRVHWMEPPEEIQQDHLADNVHLNLYGYQIWDDKLHSKIQQLLNT
;
A
#
# COMPACT_ATOMS: atom_id res chain seq x y z
N MET A 1 8.64 -21.20 -29.65
CA MET A 1 8.93 -21.87 -28.37
C MET A 1 9.83 -20.97 -27.53
N SER A 2 9.28 -20.39 -26.47
CA SER A 2 9.98 -20.06 -25.22
C SER A 2 8.92 -19.56 -24.24
N SER A 3 8.04 -20.48 -23.82
CA SER A 3 7.24 -20.31 -22.61
C SER A 3 8.20 -20.54 -21.45
N THR A 4 8.82 -19.48 -20.94
CA THR A 4 9.54 -19.55 -19.68
C THR A 4 8.52 -19.86 -18.59
N SER A 5 8.45 -21.14 -18.24
CA SER A 5 7.82 -21.62 -17.03
C SER A 5 8.45 -20.88 -15.85
N PHE A 6 7.72 -19.92 -15.27
CA PHE A 6 8.00 -19.43 -13.93
C PHE A 6 7.75 -20.60 -12.96
N GLN A 7 8.73 -21.49 -12.87
CA GLN A 7 8.80 -22.55 -11.88
C GLN A 7 8.97 -21.91 -10.51
N ARG A 8 7.93 -21.97 -9.68
CA ARG A 8 7.86 -22.56 -8.33
C ARG A 8 9.08 -22.49 -7.36
N GLN A 9 10.05 -21.60 -7.55
CA GLN A 9 11.09 -21.32 -6.56
C GLN A 9 10.87 -19.92 -5.99
N SER A 10 10.69 -19.85 -4.67
CA SER A 10 10.69 -18.60 -3.93
C SER A 10 12.01 -17.88 -4.17
N LEU A 11 11.96 -16.60 -4.57
CA LEU A 11 13.16 -15.77 -4.73
C LEU A 11 13.97 -15.78 -3.42
N SER A 12 15.29 -15.94 -3.52
CA SER A 12 16.19 -15.67 -2.38
C SER A 12 16.15 -14.18 -2.04
N ASP A 13 16.56 -13.82 -0.82
CA ASP A 13 16.58 -12.42 -0.38
C ASP A 13 17.46 -11.56 -1.31
N THR A 14 18.62 -12.07 -1.71
CA THR A 14 19.50 -11.38 -2.68
C THR A 14 18.87 -11.20 -4.05
N GLN A 15 18.10 -12.19 -4.55
CA GLN A 15 17.39 -12.07 -5.82
C GLN A 15 16.27 -11.03 -5.73
N LEU A 16 15.54 -11.03 -4.61
CA LEU A 16 14.46 -10.08 -4.36
C LEU A 16 14.99 -8.64 -4.27
N GLU A 17 16.06 -8.42 -3.52
CA GLU A 17 16.76 -7.13 -3.45
C GLU A 17 17.32 -6.69 -4.81
N GLY A 18 17.91 -7.62 -5.57
CA GLY A 18 18.39 -7.37 -6.92
C GLY A 18 17.29 -6.86 -7.86
N LEU A 19 16.13 -7.52 -7.83
CA LEU A 19 14.95 -7.09 -8.59
C LEU A 19 14.42 -5.74 -8.10
N ILE A 20 14.34 -5.50 -6.79
CA ILE A 20 13.94 -4.19 -6.26
C ILE A 20 14.88 -3.09 -6.76
N ASN A 21 16.19 -3.33 -6.75
CA ASN A 21 17.20 -2.39 -7.25
C ASN A 21 17.04 -2.11 -8.74
N GLU A 22 16.75 -3.14 -9.54
CA GLU A 22 16.52 -3.00 -10.98
C GLU A 22 15.22 -2.26 -11.31
N ARG A 23 14.15 -2.52 -10.56
CA ARG A 23 12.79 -2.03 -10.84
C ARG A 23 12.47 -0.69 -10.19
N ALA A 24 13.12 -0.34 -9.08
CA ALA A 24 12.91 0.92 -8.38
C ALA A 24 13.20 2.13 -9.28
N ARG A 25 12.30 3.11 -9.28
CA ARG A 25 12.50 4.38 -10.00
C ARG A 25 12.42 5.56 -9.07
N PHE A 26 13.47 6.39 -9.13
CA PHE A 26 13.55 7.65 -8.39
C PHE A 26 12.42 8.59 -8.82
N LYS A 27 11.85 9.29 -7.85
CA LYS A 27 10.99 10.45 -8.06
C LYS A 27 11.26 11.42 -6.92
N GLN A 28 11.54 12.68 -7.24
CA GLN A 28 11.95 13.70 -6.27
C GLN A 28 11.00 13.77 -5.07
N ARG A 29 9.69 13.92 -5.31
CA ARG A 29 8.69 13.94 -4.23
C ARG A 29 8.68 12.66 -3.38
N SER A 30 8.89 11.49 -3.99
CA SER A 30 8.95 10.21 -3.29
C SER A 30 10.18 10.13 -2.39
N HIS A 31 11.33 10.59 -2.90
CA HIS A 31 12.56 10.70 -2.15
C HIS A 31 12.41 11.68 -0.97
N ASP A 32 11.99 12.91 -1.23
CA ASP A 32 11.87 13.96 -0.20
C ASP A 32 10.90 13.55 0.90
N THR A 33 9.73 13.01 0.54
CA THR A 33 8.75 12.56 1.55
C THR A 33 9.30 11.39 2.36
N HIS A 34 10.04 10.47 1.73
CA HIS A 34 10.68 9.38 2.45
C HIS A 34 11.74 9.89 3.43
N THR A 35 12.72 10.65 2.95
CA THR A 35 13.91 11.05 3.73
C THR A 35 13.62 12.15 4.74
N GLN A 36 12.70 13.07 4.43
CA GLN A 36 12.42 14.24 5.27
C GLN A 36 11.20 14.04 6.18
N THR A 37 10.33 13.07 5.89
CA THR A 37 9.11 12.82 6.68
C THR A 37 9.03 11.40 7.23
N HIS A 38 8.95 10.38 6.38
CA HIS A 38 8.68 9.02 6.84
C HIS A 38 9.81 8.42 7.67
N GLN A 39 11.06 8.54 7.21
CA GLN A 39 12.22 8.03 7.93
C GLN A 39 12.38 8.70 9.30
N PRO A 40 12.39 10.05 9.42
CA PRO A 40 12.46 10.71 10.73
C PRO A 40 11.34 10.31 11.69
N GLN A 41 10.11 10.10 11.21
CA GLN A 41 8.98 9.66 12.04
C GLN A 41 9.16 8.23 12.55
N LEU A 42 9.71 7.34 11.73
CA LEU A 42 10.00 5.96 12.11
C LEU A 42 11.21 5.89 13.06
N GLU A 43 12.22 6.74 12.89
CA GLU A 43 13.41 6.78 13.74
C GLU A 43 13.16 7.42 15.11
N SER A 44 12.41 8.54 15.16
CA SER A 44 12.11 9.27 16.40
C SER A 44 11.32 8.42 17.42
N SER A 45 10.45 7.54 16.91
CA SER A 45 9.67 6.58 17.69
C SER A 45 10.52 5.48 18.35
N SER A 46 11.85 5.49 18.18
CA SER A 46 12.80 4.52 18.75
C SER A 46 13.62 5.10 19.92
N SER A 47 13.57 6.42 20.10
CA SER A 47 14.39 7.13 21.09
C SER A 47 13.50 7.65 22.22
N ILE A 48 13.35 6.84 23.28
CA ILE A 48 12.94 7.38 24.59
C ILE A 48 14.14 8.16 25.11
N ASN A 49 14.26 9.43 24.73
CA ASN A 49 15.01 10.42 25.48
C ASN A 49 14.38 11.79 25.22
N SER A 50 13.55 12.20 26.18
CA SER A 50 12.97 13.52 26.25
C SER A 50 14.07 14.56 26.33
N SER A 51 14.27 15.34 25.28
CA SER A 51 14.55 16.77 25.34
C SER A 51 14.76 17.32 23.92
N LEU A 52 13.92 18.30 23.58
CA LEU A 52 14.02 19.29 22.50
C LEU A 52 13.11 19.10 21.27
N THR A 53 12.29 20.14 21.09
CA THR A 53 11.59 20.67 19.91
C THR A 53 10.09 20.38 19.73
N THR A 54 9.34 21.49 19.79
CA THR A 54 7.90 21.67 20.05
C THR A 54 6.96 21.55 18.83
N ILE A 55 7.27 20.79 17.77
CA ILE A 55 6.30 20.71 16.62
C ILE A 55 6.19 19.35 15.92
N ALA A 56 6.73 18.27 16.50
CA ALA A 56 6.38 16.94 16.04
C ALA A 56 5.20 16.44 16.88
N ARG A 57 4.04 16.20 16.26
CA ARG A 57 3.05 15.27 16.82
C ARG A 57 3.82 13.99 17.16
N GLU A 58 3.94 13.67 18.45
CA GLU A 58 4.65 12.48 18.91
C GLU A 58 4.09 11.28 18.17
N PHE A 59 4.89 10.68 17.28
CA PHE A 59 4.48 9.45 16.62
C PHE A 59 4.51 8.35 17.68
N PRO A 60 3.47 7.51 17.76
CA PRO A 60 3.42 6.51 18.79
C PRO A 60 4.59 5.53 18.62
N PRO A 61 5.21 5.06 19.71
CA PRO A 61 6.35 4.13 19.66
C PRO A 61 6.02 2.81 18.95
N GLN A 62 4.73 2.48 18.85
CA GLN A 62 4.21 1.28 18.22
C GLN A 62 3.14 1.67 17.19
N ILE A 63 3.23 1.06 16.01
CA ILE A 63 2.33 1.27 14.88
C ILE A 63 1.50 0.00 14.74
N ASP A 64 0.17 0.12 14.68
CA ASP A 64 -0.70 -1.04 14.48
C ASP A 64 -1.00 -1.24 12.98
N VAL A 65 -1.25 -0.14 12.27
CA VAL A 65 -1.65 -0.13 10.86
C VAL A 65 -0.75 0.81 10.06
N VAL A 66 -0.28 0.36 8.90
CA VAL A 66 0.44 1.20 7.93
C VAL A 66 -0.43 1.41 6.71
N LEU A 67 -0.57 2.65 6.24
CA LEU A 67 -1.14 2.95 4.92
C LEU A 67 0.01 3.17 3.93
N LEU A 68 0.24 2.25 3.01
CA LEU A 68 1.33 2.29 2.03
C LEU A 68 0.78 2.48 0.62
N GLY A 69 1.07 3.61 -0.01
CA GLY A 69 0.57 3.85 -1.36
C GLY A 69 0.83 5.24 -1.91
N ASP A 70 -0.13 5.71 -2.70
CA ASP A 70 -0.06 7.00 -3.40
C ASP A 70 -0.89 8.11 -2.74
N SER A 71 -1.41 9.05 -3.54
CA SER A 71 -2.22 10.18 -3.09
C SER A 71 -3.54 9.76 -2.46
N MET A 72 -4.13 8.60 -2.80
CA MET A 72 -5.39 8.17 -2.16
C MET A 72 -5.20 7.95 -0.67
N LEU A 73 -4.15 7.24 -0.28
CA LEU A 73 -3.84 7.04 1.13
C LEU A 73 -3.28 8.33 1.75
N GLU A 74 -2.40 9.07 1.07
CA GLU A 74 -1.84 10.33 1.58
C GLU A 74 -2.94 11.33 2.00
N ARG A 75 -4.03 11.42 1.22
CA ARG A 75 -5.10 12.41 1.42
C ARG A 75 -6.05 12.09 2.57
N PHE A 76 -5.90 10.97 3.29
CA PHE A 76 -6.43 10.86 4.66
C PHE A 76 -5.82 11.90 5.60
N LYS A 77 -4.65 12.47 5.29
CA LYS A 77 -4.06 13.60 6.05
C LYS A 77 -4.74 14.94 5.73
N THR A 78 -5.51 15.03 4.65
CA THR A 78 -6.08 16.28 4.14
C THR A 78 -7.58 16.17 3.89
N THR A 79 -8.03 15.72 2.72
CA THR A 79 -9.46 15.60 2.38
C THR A 79 -10.18 14.66 3.35
N GLY A 80 -9.57 13.52 3.67
CA GLY A 80 -10.11 12.53 4.60
C GLY A 80 -9.73 12.76 6.06
N LYS A 81 -9.22 13.94 6.44
CA LYS A 81 -8.70 14.19 7.80
C LYS A 81 -9.74 14.01 8.91
N ASP A 82 -11.02 14.18 8.56
CA ASP A 82 -12.14 14.13 9.50
C ASP A 82 -12.91 12.81 9.44
N THR A 83 -12.41 11.82 8.68
CA THR A 83 -12.95 10.46 8.68
C THR A 83 -12.37 9.64 9.82
N GLN A 84 -12.87 8.42 10.06
CA GLN A 84 -12.37 7.57 11.15
C GLN A 84 -10.87 7.38 10.98
N ILE A 85 -10.39 6.85 9.84
CA ILE A 85 -8.97 6.61 9.54
C ILE A 85 -8.13 7.89 9.64
N GLY A 86 -8.65 9.03 9.19
CA GLY A 86 -7.96 10.32 9.29
C GLY A 86 -7.78 10.81 10.73
N GLN A 87 -8.73 10.47 11.61
CA GLN A 87 -8.74 10.85 13.03
C GLN A 87 -8.25 9.74 13.97
N LEU A 88 -8.02 8.52 13.48
CA LEU A 88 -7.73 7.36 14.30
C LEU A 88 -6.51 7.60 15.18
N GLN A 89 -6.75 7.67 16.49
CA GLN A 89 -5.71 7.53 17.50
C GLN A 89 -5.47 6.05 17.84
N TYR A 90 -6.48 5.19 17.62
CA TYR A 90 -6.41 3.74 17.79
C TYR A 90 -7.33 3.00 16.80
N PRO A 91 -6.85 2.00 16.02
CA PRO A 91 -5.46 1.55 15.93
C PRO A 91 -4.53 2.68 15.49
N ARG A 92 -3.27 2.62 15.93
CA ARG A 92 -2.28 3.67 15.61
C ARG A 92 -1.86 3.54 14.16
N VAL A 93 -2.33 4.48 13.34
CA VAL A 93 -2.11 4.50 11.89
C VAL A 93 -0.85 5.29 11.54
N PHE A 94 0.07 4.66 10.82
CA PHE A 94 1.16 5.35 10.14
C PHE A 94 0.86 5.48 8.66
N ASN A 95 0.69 6.70 8.18
CA ASN A 95 0.37 6.96 6.78
C ASN A 95 1.64 7.25 5.97
N ALA A 96 2.07 6.23 5.23
CA ALA A 96 3.20 6.21 4.31
C ALA A 96 2.79 6.44 2.83
N GLY A 97 1.64 7.07 2.59
CA GLY A 97 1.18 7.49 1.27
C GLY A 97 1.99 8.67 0.73
N VAL A 98 2.28 8.67 -0.58
CA VAL A 98 2.96 9.77 -1.27
C VAL A 98 2.28 10.13 -2.58
N GLY A 99 1.90 11.40 -2.72
CA GLY A 99 1.17 11.85 -3.89
C GLY A 99 1.87 11.59 -5.22
N GLY A 100 1.14 10.93 -6.12
CA GLY A 100 1.57 10.60 -7.46
C GLY A 100 2.60 9.47 -7.54
N ASP A 101 2.93 8.77 -6.45
CA ASP A 101 3.76 7.57 -6.53
C ASP A 101 3.12 6.55 -7.49
N LYS A 102 3.96 5.98 -8.34
CA LYS A 102 3.69 4.74 -9.07
C LYS A 102 4.22 3.55 -8.28
N ILE A 103 3.91 2.34 -8.72
CA ILE A 103 4.38 1.09 -8.08
C ILE A 103 5.92 1.10 -7.94
N GLU A 104 6.63 1.48 -8.99
CA GLU A 104 8.09 1.57 -9.01
C GLU A 104 8.68 2.64 -8.08
N ASN A 105 7.90 3.65 -7.69
CA ASN A 105 8.31 4.65 -6.71
C ASN A 105 8.14 4.11 -5.28
N VAL A 106 7.11 3.30 -5.03
CA VAL A 106 7.00 2.55 -3.77
C VAL A 106 8.19 1.59 -3.64
N LEU A 107 8.52 0.83 -4.69
CA LEU A 107 9.72 -0.02 -4.70
C LEU A 107 11.00 0.78 -4.45
N TYR A 108 11.09 2.01 -4.95
CA TYR A 108 12.20 2.91 -4.63
C TYR A 108 12.28 3.25 -3.14
N ARG A 109 11.15 3.55 -2.47
CA ARG A 109 11.16 3.77 -1.01
C ARG A 109 11.48 2.50 -0.22
N ILE A 110 11.08 1.33 -0.72
CA ILE A 110 11.47 0.03 -0.15
C ILE A 110 12.99 -0.15 -0.25
N ARG A 111 13.59 0.18 -1.40
CA ARG A 111 15.04 0.16 -1.60
C ARG A 111 15.79 1.07 -0.62
N LEU A 112 15.19 2.19 -0.21
CA LEU A 112 15.75 3.07 0.82
C LEU A 112 15.58 2.53 2.26
N GLY A 113 14.97 1.36 2.44
CA GLY A 113 14.82 0.71 3.75
C GLY A 113 13.46 0.90 4.42
N LEU A 114 12.44 1.40 3.71
CA LEU A 114 11.11 1.66 4.29
C LEU A 114 10.54 0.44 5.03
N LEU A 115 10.55 -0.75 4.41
CA LEU A 115 9.99 -1.95 5.04
C LEU A 115 10.84 -2.41 6.24
N SER A 116 12.16 -2.25 6.19
CA SER A 116 13.05 -2.58 7.32
C SER A 116 12.77 -1.70 8.54
N MET A 117 12.55 -0.39 8.32
CA MET A 117 12.14 0.52 9.38
C MET A 117 10.76 0.18 9.93
N LEU A 118 9.80 -0.15 9.05
CA LEU A 118 8.46 -0.58 9.47
C LEU A 118 8.50 -1.90 10.24
N LYS A 119 9.37 -2.84 9.87
CA LYS A 119 9.55 -4.11 10.59
C LYS A 119 9.89 -3.88 12.06
N ALA A 120 10.76 -2.89 12.34
CA ALA A 120 11.13 -2.52 13.71
C ALA A 120 9.95 -1.96 14.54
N LYS A 121 8.88 -1.50 13.88
CA LYS A 121 7.65 -1.00 14.54
C LYS A 121 6.58 -2.07 14.73
N ASN A 122 6.83 -3.28 14.23
CA ASN A 122 5.99 -4.46 14.40
C ASN A 122 4.50 -4.25 14.07
N PRO A 123 4.16 -3.75 12.86
CA PRO A 123 2.78 -3.49 12.48
C PRO A 123 1.97 -4.78 12.41
N LYS A 124 0.71 -4.70 12.79
CA LYS A 124 -0.25 -5.82 12.66
C LYS A 124 -0.81 -5.90 11.24
N LEU A 125 -1.00 -4.74 10.60
CA LEU A 125 -1.60 -4.63 9.28
C LEU A 125 -0.89 -3.61 8.41
N VAL A 126 -0.71 -3.91 7.12
CA VAL A 126 -0.34 -2.94 6.09
C VAL A 126 -1.43 -2.90 5.03
N VAL A 127 -2.04 -1.72 4.84
CA VAL A 127 -2.98 -1.44 3.75
C VAL A 127 -2.20 -0.93 2.55
N ILE A 128 -2.39 -1.55 1.39
CA ILE A 128 -1.74 -1.18 0.13
C ILE A 128 -2.80 -0.73 -0.87
N GLN A 129 -2.69 0.51 -1.33
CA GLN A 129 -3.46 1.07 -2.44
C GLN A 129 -2.48 1.83 -3.33
N ILE A 130 -2.18 1.26 -4.50
CA ILE A 130 -1.18 1.81 -5.42
C ILE A 130 -1.47 1.35 -6.85
N GLY A 131 -1.06 2.13 -7.84
CA GLY A 131 -1.13 1.74 -9.25
C GLY A 131 -2.07 2.62 -10.06
N THR A 132 -2.88 3.48 -9.43
CA THR A 132 -3.72 4.43 -10.17
C THR A 132 -2.87 5.33 -11.08
N ASN A 133 -1.66 5.69 -10.66
CA ASN A 133 -0.73 6.52 -11.42
C ASN A 133 0.01 5.75 -12.55
N ASN A 134 -0.12 4.43 -12.62
CA ASN A 134 0.41 3.58 -13.70
C ASN A 134 -0.58 3.43 -14.86
N LEU A 135 -1.87 3.74 -14.63
CA LEU A 135 -2.91 3.74 -15.65
C LEU A 135 -2.70 4.82 -16.71
N GLN A 136 -3.18 4.57 -17.92
CA GLN A 136 -3.28 5.56 -19.00
C GLN A 136 -4.71 5.55 -19.56
N PRO A 137 -5.14 6.59 -20.30
CA PRO A 137 -6.54 6.76 -20.69
C PRO A 137 -7.22 5.53 -21.31
N LYS A 138 -6.49 4.71 -22.06
CA LYS A 138 -6.97 3.49 -22.72
C LYS A 138 -6.07 2.27 -22.45
N ARG A 139 -5.34 2.25 -21.33
CA ARG A 139 -4.43 1.16 -20.99
C ARG A 139 -4.51 0.82 -19.50
N SER A 140 -4.88 -0.43 -19.22
CA SER A 140 -4.80 -1.04 -17.90
C SER A 140 -3.34 -1.25 -17.47
N LEU A 141 -3.15 -1.68 -16.23
CA LEU A 141 -1.88 -2.27 -15.81
C LEU A 141 -1.59 -3.50 -16.69
N HIS A 142 -0.32 -3.67 -17.09
CA HIS A 142 0.13 -4.79 -17.89
C HIS A 142 1.64 -4.98 -17.76
N GLY A 143 2.13 -6.18 -18.11
CA GLY A 143 3.56 -6.49 -18.16
C GLY A 143 4.31 -6.03 -16.91
N LEU A 144 5.23 -5.08 -17.09
CA LEU A 144 6.08 -4.57 -16.03
C LEU A 144 5.30 -3.94 -14.85
N ASP A 145 4.13 -3.33 -15.09
CA ASP A 145 3.29 -2.79 -14.01
C ASP A 145 2.88 -3.91 -13.04
N LEU A 146 2.39 -5.03 -13.59
CA LEU A 146 1.94 -6.19 -12.82
C LEU A 146 3.10 -6.97 -12.20
N ASP A 147 4.23 -7.07 -12.89
CA ASP A 147 5.44 -7.67 -12.33
C ASP A 147 5.98 -6.87 -11.14
N ASN A 148 5.97 -5.54 -11.24
CA ASN A 148 6.34 -4.66 -10.13
C ASN A 148 5.34 -4.78 -8.96
N TYR A 149 4.05 -4.96 -9.25
CA TYR A 149 3.04 -5.16 -8.20
C TYR A 149 3.28 -6.48 -7.45
N ARG A 150 3.56 -7.55 -8.19
CA ARG A 150 3.93 -8.85 -7.59
C ARG A 150 5.19 -8.73 -6.73
N LEU A 151 6.21 -8.03 -7.24
CA LEU A 151 7.44 -7.78 -6.50
C LEU A 151 7.19 -6.98 -5.21
N LEU A 152 6.31 -5.97 -5.25
CA LEU A 152 5.90 -5.20 -4.08
C LEU A 152 5.27 -6.08 -2.99
N LEU A 153 4.36 -6.97 -3.37
CA LEU A 153 3.71 -7.87 -2.41
C LEU A 153 4.69 -8.92 -1.86
N GLN A 154 5.57 -9.48 -2.70
CA GLN A 154 6.62 -10.40 -2.27
C GLN A 154 7.61 -9.72 -1.30
N ALA A 155 8.04 -8.49 -1.59
CA ALA A 155 8.87 -7.69 -0.70
C ALA A 155 8.17 -7.41 0.64
N SER A 156 6.88 -7.08 0.59
CA SER A 156 6.07 -6.84 1.80
C SER A 156 6.00 -8.09 2.67
N LEU A 157 5.68 -9.26 2.09
CA LEU A 157 5.63 -10.52 2.82
C LEU A 157 6.98 -10.95 3.42
N ARG A 158 8.08 -10.68 2.70
CA ARG A 158 9.44 -11.06 3.10
C ARG A 158 10.00 -10.17 4.21
N PHE A 159 9.86 -8.85 4.06
CA PHE A 159 10.53 -7.90 4.95
C PHE A 159 9.68 -7.52 6.18
N LEU A 160 8.35 -7.58 6.10
CA LEU A 160 7.49 -7.34 7.26
C LEU A 160 7.49 -8.55 8.22
N PRO A 161 7.12 -8.36 9.49
CA PRO A 161 6.93 -9.46 10.43
C PRO A 161 5.97 -10.54 9.89
N ALA A 162 6.21 -11.80 10.24
CA ALA A 162 5.43 -12.93 9.72
C ALA A 162 3.94 -12.87 10.10
N GLN A 163 3.62 -12.24 11.23
CA GLN A 163 2.26 -12.02 11.71
C GLN A 163 1.56 -10.83 11.05
N THR A 164 2.30 -9.96 10.36
CA THR A 164 1.71 -8.80 9.70
C THR A 164 0.83 -9.25 8.55
N GLN A 165 -0.44 -8.87 8.61
CA GLN A 165 -1.43 -9.00 7.55
C GLN A 165 -1.22 -7.88 6.51
N ILE A 166 -1.56 -8.16 5.26
CA ILE A 166 -1.51 -7.20 4.15
C ILE A 166 -2.91 -7.09 3.57
N LEU A 167 -3.49 -5.90 3.53
CA LEU A 167 -4.77 -5.63 2.88
C LEU A 167 -4.52 -4.83 1.59
N VAL A 168 -4.76 -5.44 0.44
CA VAL A 168 -4.71 -4.76 -0.85
C VAL A 168 -6.11 -4.29 -1.21
N THR A 169 -6.26 -2.99 -1.47
CA THR A 169 -7.55 -2.40 -1.86
C THR A 169 -7.55 -2.07 -3.36
N GLY A 170 -8.68 -2.26 -4.03
CA GLY A 170 -8.80 -1.92 -5.44
C GLY A 170 -8.71 -0.43 -5.76
N LEU A 171 -8.44 -0.15 -7.04
CA LEU A 171 -8.36 1.17 -7.63
C LEU A 171 -9.76 1.73 -7.89
N PHE A 172 -9.94 3.03 -7.62
CA PHE A 172 -11.18 3.74 -7.93
C PHE A 172 -11.28 4.10 -9.41
N LYS A 173 -12.52 4.28 -9.87
CA LYS A 173 -12.80 4.88 -11.18
C LYS A 173 -12.13 6.25 -11.28
N ARG A 174 -11.75 6.61 -12.51
CA ARG A 174 -11.21 7.93 -12.84
C ARG A 174 -12.01 8.55 -13.97
N LYS A 175 -12.02 9.88 -14.08
CA LYS A 175 -12.67 10.59 -15.20
C LYS A 175 -11.82 10.57 -16.48
N ASP A 176 -10.51 10.40 -16.33
CA ASP A 176 -9.52 10.46 -17.43
C ASP A 176 -9.01 9.10 -17.88
N VAL A 177 -9.56 8.00 -17.36
CA VAL A 177 -9.22 6.62 -17.73
C VAL A 177 -10.49 5.84 -18.00
N ASP A 178 -10.48 5.05 -19.08
CA ASP A 178 -11.57 4.13 -19.41
C ASP A 178 -11.85 3.21 -18.22
N GLU A 179 -13.12 3.12 -17.82
CA GLU A 179 -13.57 2.31 -16.70
C GLU A 179 -13.17 0.84 -16.87
N GLN A 180 -13.18 0.32 -18.11
CA GLN A 180 -12.73 -1.05 -18.39
C GLN A 180 -11.25 -1.26 -18.07
N CYS A 181 -10.41 -0.24 -18.24
CA CYS A 181 -8.99 -0.33 -17.87
C CYS A 181 -8.81 -0.41 -16.34
N VAL A 182 -9.63 0.32 -15.58
CA VAL A 182 -9.62 0.26 -14.11
C VAL A 182 -10.10 -1.11 -13.64
N LEU A 183 -11.22 -1.59 -14.18
CA LEU A 183 -11.78 -2.91 -13.85
C LEU A 183 -10.79 -4.04 -14.16
N GLN A 184 -10.19 -4.04 -15.36
CA GLN A 184 -9.17 -5.02 -15.73
C GLN A 184 -7.98 -4.99 -14.77
N SER A 185 -7.50 -3.80 -14.41
CA SER A 185 -6.39 -3.65 -13.46
C SER A 185 -6.71 -4.22 -12.08
N ASN A 186 -7.94 -4.01 -11.59
CA ASN A 186 -8.41 -4.60 -10.33
C ASN A 186 -8.49 -6.13 -10.42
N MET A 187 -8.98 -6.69 -11.52
CA MET A 187 -8.99 -8.14 -11.74
C MET A 187 -7.58 -8.72 -11.73
N ASP A 188 -6.64 -8.07 -12.41
CA ASP A 188 -5.25 -8.52 -12.48
C ASP A 188 -4.55 -8.46 -11.11
N ILE A 189 -4.74 -7.38 -10.34
CA ILE A 189 -4.19 -7.28 -8.98
C ILE A 189 -4.80 -8.34 -8.06
N LYS A 190 -6.12 -8.53 -8.11
CA LYS A 190 -6.81 -9.59 -7.34
C LYS A 190 -6.25 -10.96 -7.69
N GLN A 191 -5.98 -11.22 -8.96
CA GLN A 191 -5.35 -12.48 -9.39
C GLN A 191 -3.93 -12.66 -8.85
N ILE A 192 -3.14 -11.58 -8.76
CA ILE A 192 -1.83 -11.62 -8.10
C ILE A 192 -1.97 -11.97 -6.61
N VAL A 193 -2.93 -11.37 -5.89
CA VAL A 193 -3.20 -11.68 -4.48
C VAL A 193 -3.54 -13.17 -4.30
N ASN A 194 -4.46 -13.69 -5.12
CA ASN A 194 -4.84 -15.11 -5.09
C ASN A 194 -3.64 -16.03 -5.38
N THR A 195 -2.82 -15.68 -6.36
CA THR A 195 -1.63 -16.45 -6.73
C THR A 195 -0.61 -16.48 -5.59
N ILE A 196 -0.38 -15.34 -4.93
CA ILE A 196 0.54 -15.27 -3.78
C ILE A 196 0.03 -16.14 -2.62
N ASN A 197 -1.25 -16.03 -2.27
CA ASN A 197 -1.81 -16.82 -1.18
C ASN A 197 -1.70 -18.32 -1.45
N THR A 198 -2.06 -18.76 -2.66
CA THR A 198 -1.92 -20.18 -3.05
C THR A 198 -0.49 -20.70 -3.05
N GLN A 199 0.51 -19.83 -3.21
CA GLN A 199 1.93 -20.19 -3.14
C GLN A 199 2.47 -20.22 -1.70
N GLU A 200 2.03 -19.30 -0.85
CA GLU A 200 2.47 -19.19 0.56
C GLU A 200 1.84 -20.27 1.44
N THR A 201 0.54 -20.53 1.25
CA THR A 201 -0.18 -21.52 2.04
C THR A 201 -0.20 -22.84 1.27
N ASN A 202 0.59 -23.83 1.69
CA ASN A 202 0.45 -25.23 1.25
C ASN A 202 -0.94 -25.85 1.58
N ARG A 203 -1.91 -25.04 2.04
CA ARG A 203 -3.27 -25.37 2.44
C ARG A 203 -4.23 -24.31 1.92
N GLN A 204 -5.32 -24.71 1.29
CA GLN A 204 -6.28 -23.84 0.60
C GLN A 204 -7.41 -23.32 1.51
N THR A 205 -7.10 -22.80 2.70
CA THR A 205 -8.14 -22.18 3.55
C THR A 205 -7.89 -20.68 3.70
N GLU A 206 -8.91 -19.87 3.44
CA GLU A 206 -8.85 -18.41 3.53
C GLU A 206 -8.42 -17.92 4.93
N GLU A 207 -8.68 -18.73 5.96
CA GLU A 207 -8.27 -18.49 7.35
C GLU A 207 -6.76 -18.33 7.54
N ASN A 208 -5.94 -18.83 6.62
CA ASN A 208 -4.48 -18.76 6.70
C ASN A 208 -3.86 -17.69 5.78
N TYR A 209 -4.67 -16.92 5.04
CA TYR A 209 -4.15 -15.93 4.12
C TYR A 209 -3.56 -14.73 4.85
N ARG A 210 -2.33 -14.37 4.46
CA ARG A 210 -1.67 -13.14 4.92
C ARG A 210 -1.99 -11.94 4.03
N VAL A 211 -2.34 -12.16 2.77
CA VAL A 211 -2.67 -11.10 1.81
C VAL A 211 -4.16 -11.14 1.51
N HIS A 212 -4.85 -10.04 1.78
CA HIS A 212 -6.30 -9.92 1.63
C HIS A 212 -6.60 -8.96 0.49
N TRP A 213 -7.67 -9.24 -0.24
CA TRP A 213 -8.21 -8.33 -1.24
C TRP A 213 -9.47 -7.65 -0.71
N MET A 214 -9.61 -6.35 -0.98
CA MET A 214 -10.83 -5.60 -0.76
C MET A 214 -11.20 -4.88 -2.05
N GLU A 215 -12.42 -5.13 -2.53
CA GLU A 215 -12.98 -4.42 -3.67
C GLU A 215 -13.08 -2.90 -3.38
N PRO A 216 -12.90 -2.04 -4.40
CA PRO A 216 -13.24 -0.64 -4.24
C PRO A 216 -14.76 -0.54 -3.97
N PRO A 217 -15.23 0.35 -3.06
CA PRO A 217 -16.65 0.50 -2.82
C PRO A 217 -17.40 0.85 -4.10
N GLU A 218 -18.42 0.06 -4.44
CA GLU A 218 -19.24 0.25 -5.64
C GLU A 218 -20.01 1.58 -5.60
N GLU A 219 -20.23 2.13 -4.42
CA GLU A 219 -20.89 3.41 -4.19
C GLU A 219 -20.03 4.61 -4.66
N ILE A 220 -18.70 4.43 -4.80
CA ILE A 220 -17.80 5.48 -5.29
C ILE A 220 -17.95 5.61 -6.81
N GLN A 221 -18.65 6.67 -7.21
CA GLN A 221 -18.86 7.06 -8.60
C GLN A 221 -18.07 8.33 -8.96
N GLN A 222 -18.09 8.73 -10.24
CA GLN A 222 -17.26 9.84 -10.73
C GLN A 222 -17.60 11.21 -10.11
N ASP A 223 -18.83 11.40 -9.64
CA ASP A 223 -19.28 12.59 -8.88
C ASP A 223 -18.61 12.72 -7.49
N HIS A 224 -18.12 11.60 -6.95
CA HIS A 224 -17.33 11.57 -5.73
C HIS A 224 -15.87 11.98 -5.96
N LEU A 225 -15.47 12.32 -7.20
CA LEU A 225 -14.13 12.79 -7.52
C LEU A 225 -14.07 14.33 -7.55
N ALA A 226 -13.22 14.91 -6.70
CA ALA A 226 -12.95 16.35 -6.66
C ALA A 226 -12.21 16.84 -7.93
N ASP A 227 -11.43 15.96 -8.55
CA ASP A 227 -10.79 16.18 -9.85
C ASP A 227 -10.99 14.95 -10.74
N ASN A 228 -10.03 14.61 -11.62
CA ASN A 228 -10.10 13.42 -12.46
C ASN A 228 -9.83 12.12 -11.70
N VAL A 229 -9.24 12.19 -10.51
CA VAL A 229 -8.60 11.05 -9.84
C VAL A 229 -8.95 10.97 -8.36
N HIS A 230 -8.94 12.09 -7.64
CA HIS A 230 -9.00 12.10 -6.19
C HIS A 230 -10.42 12.25 -5.67
N LEU A 231 -10.74 11.46 -4.65
CA LEU A 231 -12.01 11.55 -3.93
C LEU A 231 -12.20 12.94 -3.30
N ASN A 232 -13.43 13.43 -3.33
CA ASN A 232 -13.91 14.51 -2.47
C ASN A 232 -14.23 13.97 -1.06
N LEU A 233 -14.70 14.83 -0.15
CA LEU A 233 -14.99 14.44 1.23
C LEU A 233 -16.00 13.27 1.32
N TYR A 234 -17.08 13.32 0.54
CA TYR A 234 -18.10 12.27 0.52
C TYR A 234 -17.53 10.93 0.04
N GLY A 235 -16.70 10.94 -1.01
CA GLY A 235 -15.99 9.74 -1.47
C GLY A 235 -15.08 9.15 -0.39
N TYR A 236 -14.36 10.00 0.35
CA TYR A 236 -13.55 9.55 1.48
C TYR A 236 -14.39 8.96 2.61
N GLN A 237 -15.56 9.52 2.93
CA GLN A 237 -16.46 8.97 3.95
C GLN A 237 -16.92 7.55 3.59
N ILE A 238 -17.36 7.35 2.34
CA ILE A 238 -17.76 6.02 1.84
C ILE A 238 -16.59 5.03 1.93
N TRP A 239 -15.41 5.43 1.47
CA TRP A 239 -14.24 4.55 1.52
C TRP A 239 -13.82 4.23 2.95
N ASP A 240 -13.80 5.25 3.81
CA ASP A 240 -13.44 5.14 5.21
C ASP A 240 -14.33 4.14 5.95
N ASP A 241 -15.64 4.18 5.77
CA ASP A 241 -16.57 3.26 6.44
C ASP A 241 -16.25 1.80 6.12
N LYS A 242 -16.03 1.50 4.83
CA LYS A 242 -15.72 0.13 4.37
C LYS A 242 -14.31 -0.28 4.80
N LEU A 243 -13.33 0.62 4.65
CA LEU A 243 -11.93 0.33 4.95
C LEU A 243 -11.71 0.18 6.46
N HIS A 244 -12.31 1.04 7.28
CA HIS A 244 -12.27 0.95 8.73
C HIS A 244 -12.86 -0.38 9.21
N SER A 245 -14.05 -0.76 8.72
CA SER A 245 -14.66 -2.06 9.04
C SER A 245 -13.74 -3.24 8.70
N LYS A 246 -13.13 -3.21 7.51
CA LYS A 246 -12.20 -4.28 7.07
C LYS A 246 -10.91 -4.32 7.91
N ILE A 247 -10.37 -3.16 8.28
CA ILE A 247 -9.22 -3.06 9.18
C ILE A 247 -9.55 -3.68 10.54
N GLN A 248 -10.69 -3.33 11.14
CA GLN A 248 -11.11 -3.89 12.44
C GLN A 248 -11.28 -5.41 12.37
N GLN A 249 -11.87 -5.92 11.28
CA GLN A 249 -11.98 -7.37 11.07
C GLN A 249 -10.60 -8.05 11.11
N LEU A 250 -9.62 -7.52 10.38
CA LEU A 250 -8.28 -8.13 10.26
C LEU A 250 -7.40 -7.95 11.50
N LEU A 251 -7.65 -6.94 12.33
CA LEU A 251 -6.93 -6.73 13.58
C LEU A 251 -7.43 -7.63 14.72
N ASN A 252 -8.64 -8.19 14.59
CA ASN A 252 -9.27 -9.06 15.57
C ASN A 252 -9.10 -10.57 15.25
N THR A 253 -8.36 -10.90 14.19
CA THR A 253 -7.96 -12.26 13.82
C THR A 253 -6.65 -12.63 14.53
#